data_AF-A0ABC8SEC0-F1
#
_entry.id   AF-A0ABC8SEC0-F1
#
_cell.length_a   1.000
_cell.length_b   1.000
_cell.length_c   1.000
_cell.angle_alpha   90.00
_cell.angle_beta   90.00
_cell.angle_gamma   90.00
#
_symmetry.space_group_name_H-M   'P 1'
#
loop_
_entity.id
_entity.type
_entity.pdbx_description
1 polymer ?
#
loop_
_entity_poly.entity_id
_entity_poly.type
_entity_poly.pdbx_seq_one_letter_code
_entity_poly.pdbx_strand_id
1 'polypeptide(L)'
;MEGDDVLLADIDVKVAPKREEWMTTLPPERKPGMTMQSTKFSRSSKEGRGDTSIWTDTPSEKAQKAKMNYLEAYNEASALASNEEEKKRTNSDAALVDQYNKAKRSKSMVEKHKEASRSHSKKKSRPEALTEEWEGNHPWKPWDREKDLTAGRQSVKLDAENMAQGLSSRFSSGSYQRNFL
;
A
#
# COMPACT_ATOMS: atom_id res chain seq x y z
N MET A 1 3.61 46.21 56.68
CA MET A 1 3.69 45.52 55.37
C MET A 1 2.57 44.50 55.37
N GLU A 2 1.33 44.99 55.37
CA GLU A 2 0.08 44.22 55.49
C GLU A 2 -0.60 44.04 54.13
N GLY A 3 0.06 43.35 53.20
CA GLY A 3 -0.45 43.14 51.83
C GLY A 3 -0.44 41.71 51.33
N ASP A 4 0.34 40.82 51.97
CA ASP A 4 0.57 39.45 51.45
C ASP A 4 -0.47 38.43 51.93
N ASP A 5 -1.18 38.72 53.03
CA ASP A 5 -2.16 37.78 53.61
C ASP A 5 -3.47 37.69 52.83
N VAL A 6 -3.82 38.73 52.06
CA VAL A 6 -5.04 38.75 51.22
C VAL A 6 -4.87 37.90 49.97
N LEU A 7 -3.63 37.71 49.48
CA LEU A 7 -3.34 36.88 48.31
C LEU A 7 -3.28 35.38 48.62
N LEU A 8 -3.05 35.01 49.88
CA LEU A 8 -2.98 33.61 50.32
C LEU A 8 -4.37 33.01 50.63
N ALA A 9 -5.36 33.84 50.95
CA ALA A 9 -6.71 33.38 51.32
C ALA A 9 -7.52 32.81 50.13
N ASP A 10 -7.22 33.24 48.89
CA ASP A 10 -7.92 32.75 47.69
C ASP A 10 -7.45 31.37 47.21
N ILE A 11 -6.41 30.79 47.84
CA ILE A 11 -5.75 29.56 47.38
C ILE A 11 -6.19 28.33 48.20
N ASP A 12 -6.80 28.52 49.37
CA ASP A 12 -7.14 27.43 50.31
C ASP A 12 -8.54 26.81 50.11
N VAL A 13 -9.17 27.04 48.96
CA VAL A 13 -10.31 26.20 48.54
C VAL A 13 -9.78 24.92 47.92
N LYS A 14 -9.63 23.90 48.78
CA LYS A 14 -9.28 22.50 48.47
C LYS A 14 -10.36 21.81 47.62
N VAL A 15 -10.70 22.35 46.45
CA VAL A 15 -11.43 21.60 45.41
C VAL A 15 -10.39 20.80 44.67
N ALA A 16 -10.43 19.48 44.82
CA ALA A 16 -9.59 18.58 44.03
C ALA A 16 -9.69 19.00 42.56
N PRO A 17 -8.57 19.15 41.83
CA PRO A 17 -8.58 19.62 40.46
C PRO A 17 -9.48 18.71 39.64
N LYS A 18 -10.67 19.20 39.29
CA LYS A 18 -11.61 18.49 38.42
C LYS A 18 -10.92 18.43 37.07
N ARG A 19 -10.56 17.22 36.67
CA ARG A 19 -9.93 16.98 35.37
C ARG A 19 -10.87 17.49 34.29
N GLU A 20 -10.31 18.25 33.37
CA GLU A 20 -11.05 18.82 32.26
C GLU A 20 -11.75 17.69 31.46
N GLU A 21 -12.90 17.97 30.86
CA GLU A 21 -13.75 16.94 30.24
C GLU A 21 -13.03 16.18 29.11
N TRP A 22 -12.07 16.82 28.44
CA TRP A 22 -11.19 16.20 27.44
C TRP A 22 -10.16 15.22 28.03
N MET A 23 -9.93 15.25 29.35
CA MET A 23 -9.06 14.32 30.06
C MET A 23 -9.77 13.07 30.58
N THR A 24 -11.11 13.09 30.63
CA THR A 24 -11.90 12.00 31.25
C THR A 24 -12.91 11.37 30.31
N THR A 25 -13.39 12.11 29.30
CA THR A 25 -14.23 11.54 28.25
C THR A 25 -13.33 11.04 27.11
N LEU A 26 -13.31 9.72 26.90
CA LEU A 26 -12.68 9.18 25.70
C LEU A 26 -13.46 9.68 24.47
N PRO A 27 -12.77 10.12 23.40
CA PRO A 27 -13.42 10.41 22.13
C PRO A 27 -14.37 9.26 21.74
N PRO A 28 -15.56 9.55 21.19
CA PRO A 28 -16.60 8.56 20.96
C PRO A 28 -16.15 7.37 20.08
N GLU A 29 -15.08 7.53 19.29
CA GLU A 29 -14.48 6.48 18.48
C GLU A 29 -13.64 5.45 19.27
N ARG A 30 -13.37 5.68 20.56
CA ARG A 30 -12.47 4.86 21.38
C ARG A 30 -13.13 4.34 22.66
N LYS A 31 -14.44 4.06 22.60
CA LYS A 31 -15.13 3.39 23.71
C LYS A 31 -14.57 1.97 23.91
N PRO A 32 -14.47 1.47 25.16
CA PRO A 32 -14.10 0.08 25.41
C PRO A 32 -15.09 -0.85 24.68
N GLY A 33 -14.57 -1.67 23.76
CA GLY A 33 -15.37 -2.51 22.85
C GLY A 33 -15.36 -2.08 21.37
N MET A 34 -14.79 -0.92 21.03
CA MET A 34 -14.63 -0.52 19.63
C MET A 34 -13.43 -1.22 18.99
N THR A 35 -13.63 -1.88 17.85
CA THR A 35 -12.55 -2.58 17.14
C THR A 35 -11.53 -1.58 16.61
N MET A 36 -10.25 -1.78 16.92
CA MET A 36 -9.16 -1.00 16.32
C MET A 36 -9.23 -1.14 14.80
N GLN A 37 -9.44 -0.04 14.09
CA GLN A 37 -9.44 -0.04 12.63
C GLN A 37 -8.07 -0.54 12.16
N SER A 38 -8.03 -1.63 11.39
CA SER A 38 -6.75 -2.17 10.90
C SER A 38 -6.08 -1.13 10.01
N THR A 39 -4.91 -0.63 10.42
CA THR A 39 -4.12 0.32 9.62
C THR A 39 -3.52 -0.42 8.43
N LYS A 40 -4.20 -0.38 7.28
CA LYS A 40 -3.64 -0.85 6.01
C LYS A 40 -2.89 0.30 5.35
N PHE A 41 -1.69 0.00 4.84
CA PHE A 41 -0.95 0.94 4.01
C PHE A 41 -1.71 1.19 2.70
N SER A 42 -1.71 2.44 2.20
CA SER A 42 -2.36 2.77 0.93
C SER A 42 -1.69 2.00 -0.21
N ARG A 43 -2.47 1.32 -1.03
CA ARG A 43 -1.94 0.57 -2.19
C ARG A 43 -1.56 1.48 -3.37
N SER A 44 -2.01 2.72 -3.34
CA SER A 44 -1.58 3.78 -4.24
C SER A 44 -0.44 4.57 -3.62
N SER A 45 0.46 5.08 -4.48
CA SER A 45 1.35 6.17 -4.10
C SER A 45 0.48 7.34 -3.68
N LYS A 46 0.68 7.85 -2.46
CA LYS A 46 0.16 9.17 -2.13
C LYS A 46 0.86 10.14 -3.08
N GLU A 47 0.10 10.71 -4.00
CA GLU A 47 0.45 11.97 -4.63
C GLU A 47 0.87 12.93 -3.50
N GLY A 48 1.93 13.70 -3.74
CA GLY A 48 2.75 14.35 -2.72
C GLY A 48 1.96 15.06 -1.63
N ARG A 49 2.63 15.40 -0.51
CA ARG A 49 2.07 15.90 0.77
C ARG A 49 1.14 17.13 0.68
N GLY A 50 0.79 17.59 -0.51
CA GLY A 50 -0.06 18.71 -0.81
C GLY A 50 0.62 20.01 -0.45
N ASP A 51 -0.13 21.08 -0.58
CA ASP A 51 0.27 22.36 -0.05
C ASP A 51 0.29 22.32 1.49
N THR A 52 1.47 22.44 2.07
CA THR A 52 1.68 22.38 3.53
C THR A 52 1.68 23.76 4.19
N SER A 53 1.55 24.84 3.40
CA SER A 53 1.57 26.22 3.89
C SER A 53 0.24 26.69 4.49
N ILE A 54 -0.78 25.82 4.55
CA ILE A 54 -2.11 26.13 5.11
C ILE A 54 -2.05 26.60 6.57
N TRP A 55 -1.04 26.17 7.33
CA TRP A 55 -0.84 26.60 8.72
C TRP A 55 -0.14 27.96 8.86
N THR A 56 0.57 28.41 7.83
CA THR A 56 1.35 29.66 7.86
C THR A 56 0.63 30.84 7.20
N ASP A 57 -0.40 30.56 6.40
CA ASP A 57 -1.11 31.58 5.61
C ASP A 57 -2.05 32.46 6.47
N THR A 58 -2.01 33.76 6.22
CA THR A 58 -3.00 34.71 6.75
C THR A 58 -4.36 34.58 6.05
N PRO A 59 -5.48 35.03 6.66
CA PRO A 59 -6.81 34.95 6.01
C PRO A 59 -6.88 35.65 4.64
N SER A 60 -6.15 36.75 4.45
CA SER A 60 -6.03 37.45 3.17
C SER A 60 -5.26 36.65 2.13
N GLU A 61 -4.14 36.05 2.50
CA GLU A 61 -3.33 35.21 1.60
C GLU A 61 -4.10 33.96 1.18
N LYS A 62 -4.82 33.33 2.13
CA LYS A 62 -5.69 32.19 1.84
C LYS A 62 -6.76 32.54 0.79
N ALA A 63 -7.36 33.73 0.87
CA ALA A 63 -8.35 34.18 -0.10
C ALA A 63 -7.75 34.45 -1.49
N GLN A 64 -6.55 35.04 -1.56
CA GLN A 64 -5.85 35.25 -2.82
C GLN A 64 -5.43 33.93 -3.47
N LYS A 65 -4.88 33.01 -2.68
CA LYS A 65 -4.48 31.68 -3.14
C LYS A 65 -5.67 30.87 -3.66
N ALA A 66 -6.81 30.92 -2.97
CA ALA A 66 -8.03 30.28 -3.44
C ALA A 66 -8.46 30.81 -4.83
N LYS A 67 -8.33 32.13 -5.07
CA LYS A 67 -8.61 32.72 -6.39
C LYS A 67 -7.64 32.21 -7.46
N MET A 68 -6.33 32.16 -7.15
CA MET A 68 -5.31 31.66 -8.07
C MET A 68 -5.55 30.19 -8.42
N ASN A 69 -5.78 29.34 -7.42
CA ASN A 69 -6.06 27.92 -7.61
C ASN A 69 -7.32 27.70 -8.46
N TYR A 70 -8.34 28.53 -8.29
CA TYR A 70 -9.56 28.46 -9.11
C TYR A 70 -9.27 28.76 -10.58
N LEU A 71 -8.48 29.81 -10.87
CA LEU A 71 -8.09 30.16 -12.23
C LEU A 71 -7.21 29.08 -12.87
N GLU A 72 -6.27 28.51 -12.11
CA GLU A 72 -5.43 27.41 -12.58
C GLU A 72 -6.26 26.16 -12.90
N ALA A 73 -7.14 25.74 -11.99
CA ALA A 73 -8.04 24.60 -12.22
C ALA A 73 -8.95 24.80 -13.44
N TYR A 74 -9.42 26.03 -13.68
CA TYR A 74 -10.21 26.35 -14.88
C TYR A 74 -9.37 26.22 -16.16
N ASN A 75 -8.14 26.73 -16.14
CA ASN A 75 -7.21 26.62 -17.27
C ASN A 75 -6.84 25.17 -17.54
N GLU A 76 -6.56 24.38 -16.50
CA GLU A 76 -6.31 22.94 -16.63
C GLU A 76 -7.53 22.21 -17.19
N ALA A 77 -8.74 22.48 -16.68
CA ALA A 77 -9.95 21.85 -17.17
C ALA A 77 -10.21 22.17 -18.66
N SER A 78 -9.99 23.43 -19.07
CA SER A 78 -10.13 23.83 -20.47
C SER A 78 -9.06 23.16 -21.37
N ALA A 79 -7.81 23.04 -20.91
CA ALA A 79 -6.76 22.32 -21.62
C ALA A 79 -7.02 20.79 -21.69
N LEU A 80 -7.61 20.22 -20.64
CA LEU A 80 -7.98 18.80 -20.61
C LEU A 80 -9.14 18.48 -21.56
N ALA A 81 -10.05 19.44 -21.76
CA ALA A 81 -11.14 19.35 -22.73
C ALA A 81 -10.63 19.45 -24.17
N SER A 82 -9.67 20.33 -24.47
CA SER A 82 -9.05 20.37 -25.81
C SER A 82 -8.24 19.11 -26.12
N ASN A 83 -7.61 18.49 -25.11
CA ASN A 83 -6.86 17.23 -25.26
C ASN A 83 -7.72 15.97 -25.26
N GLU A 84 -9.05 16.07 -25.23
CA GLU A 84 -9.92 14.90 -25.21
C GLU A 84 -9.73 14.02 -26.46
N GLU A 85 -9.49 14.61 -27.63
CA GLU A 85 -9.22 13.87 -28.87
C GLU A 85 -7.89 13.10 -28.84
N GLU A 86 -6.84 13.71 -28.28
CA GLU A 86 -5.54 13.04 -28.11
C GLU A 86 -5.62 11.88 -27.11
N LYS A 87 -6.41 12.04 -26.05
CA LYS A 87 -6.73 10.95 -25.11
C LYS A 87 -7.50 9.82 -25.78
N LYS A 88 -8.46 10.13 -26.68
CA LYS A 88 -9.17 9.11 -27.46
C LYS A 88 -8.23 8.34 -28.39
N ARG A 89 -7.28 9.04 -29.05
CA ARG A 89 -6.26 8.42 -29.92
C ARG A 89 -5.31 7.52 -29.13
N THR A 90 -4.75 7.99 -28.02
CA THR A 90 -3.87 7.19 -27.15
C THR A 90 -4.58 5.97 -26.56
N ASN A 91 -5.86 6.09 -26.19
CA ASN A 91 -6.66 4.95 -25.75
C ASN A 91 -6.88 3.93 -26.88
N SER A 92 -7.10 4.38 -28.12
CA SER A 92 -7.26 3.47 -29.27
C SER A 92 -5.96 2.72 -29.59
N ASP A 93 -4.82 3.39 -29.47
CA ASP A 93 -3.50 2.78 -29.68
C ASP A 93 -3.16 1.78 -28.56
N ALA A 94 -3.45 2.14 -27.30
CA ALA A 94 -3.32 1.24 -26.17
C ALA A 94 -4.20 -0.02 -26.34
N ALA A 95 -5.43 0.14 -26.84
CA ALA A 95 -6.32 -0.99 -27.14
C ALA A 95 -5.75 -1.91 -28.24
N LEU A 96 -5.11 -1.34 -29.27
CA LEU A 96 -4.46 -2.10 -30.34
C LEU A 96 -3.28 -2.93 -29.79
N VAL A 97 -2.42 -2.31 -29.00
CA VAL A 97 -1.28 -2.99 -28.35
C VAL A 97 -1.77 -4.11 -27.42
N ASP A 98 -2.84 -3.86 -26.66
CA ASP A 98 -3.45 -4.89 -25.82
C ASP A 98 -4.01 -6.07 -26.62
N GLN A 99 -4.67 -5.81 -27.76
CA GLN A 99 -5.15 -6.88 -28.64
C GLN A 99 -4.00 -7.70 -29.21
N TYR A 100 -2.94 -7.04 -29.68
CA TYR A 100 -1.74 -7.71 -30.16
C TYR A 100 -1.08 -8.56 -29.08
N ASN A 101 -0.92 -8.00 -27.87
CA ASN A 101 -0.37 -8.72 -26.74
C ASN A 101 -1.24 -9.92 -26.37
N LYS A 102 -2.58 -9.79 -26.33
CA LYS A 102 -3.47 -10.92 -26.03
C LYS A 102 -3.37 -12.05 -27.08
N ALA A 103 -3.16 -11.72 -28.35
CA ALA A 103 -3.09 -12.70 -29.43
C ALA A 103 -1.70 -13.37 -29.58
N LYS A 104 -0.61 -12.62 -29.35
CA LYS A 104 0.76 -13.08 -29.64
C LYS A 104 1.62 -13.30 -28.40
N ARG A 105 1.27 -12.75 -27.25
CA ARG A 105 2.05 -12.91 -26.01
C ARG A 105 1.67 -14.23 -25.33
N SER A 106 2.67 -14.97 -24.87
CA SER A 106 2.46 -16.04 -23.92
C SER A 106 1.96 -15.49 -22.57
N LYS A 107 1.21 -16.30 -21.82
CA LYS A 107 0.67 -15.94 -20.50
C LYS A 107 1.76 -15.35 -19.60
N SER A 108 1.49 -14.17 -19.04
CA SER A 108 2.41 -13.49 -18.13
C SER A 108 2.60 -14.29 -16.84
N MET A 109 3.77 -14.20 -16.20
CA MET A 109 4.02 -14.81 -14.90
C MET A 109 2.96 -14.38 -13.87
N VAL A 110 2.56 -13.10 -13.87
CA VAL A 110 1.50 -12.58 -12.99
C VAL A 110 0.16 -13.25 -13.27
N GLU A 111 -0.15 -13.51 -14.54
CA GLU A 111 -1.38 -14.19 -14.95
C GLU A 111 -1.35 -15.66 -14.52
N LYS A 112 -0.22 -16.36 -14.72
CA LYS A 112 -0.01 -17.72 -14.21
C LYS A 112 -0.20 -17.80 -12.69
N HIS A 113 0.31 -16.82 -11.93
CA HIS A 113 0.10 -16.76 -10.48
C HIS A 113 -1.36 -16.50 -10.12
N LYS A 114 -2.09 -15.65 -10.87
CA LYS A 114 -3.53 -15.42 -10.68
C LYS A 114 -4.37 -16.65 -11.02
N GLU A 115 -4.03 -17.37 -12.09
CA GLU A 115 -4.67 -18.64 -12.45
C GLU A 115 -4.36 -19.73 -11.40
N ALA A 116 -3.12 -19.80 -10.94
CA ALA A 116 -2.70 -20.72 -9.88
C ALA A 116 -3.43 -20.40 -8.56
N SER A 117 -3.53 -19.15 -8.16
CA SER A 117 -4.26 -18.78 -6.92
C SER A 117 -5.76 -19.02 -7.03
N ARG A 118 -6.38 -18.76 -8.19
CA ARG A 118 -7.79 -19.07 -8.46
C ARG A 118 -8.08 -20.57 -8.54
N SER A 119 -7.13 -21.38 -9.02
CA SER A 119 -7.28 -22.84 -9.03
C SER A 119 -6.99 -23.45 -7.66
N HIS A 120 -6.06 -22.87 -6.88
CA HIS A 120 -5.85 -23.25 -5.48
C HIS A 120 -7.06 -22.93 -4.61
N SER A 121 -7.73 -21.78 -4.81
CA SER A 121 -8.95 -21.46 -4.05
C SER A 121 -10.10 -22.42 -4.34
N LYS A 122 -10.22 -22.93 -5.58
CA LYS A 122 -11.22 -23.97 -5.93
C LYS A 122 -10.86 -25.38 -5.43
N LYS A 123 -9.58 -25.69 -5.21
CA LYS A 123 -9.15 -26.97 -4.62
C LYS A 123 -9.13 -26.94 -3.09
N LYS A 124 -9.13 -25.77 -2.46
CA LYS A 124 -9.22 -25.60 -0.99
C LYS A 124 -10.63 -25.85 -0.44
N SER A 125 -11.63 -26.10 -1.28
CA SER A 125 -12.99 -26.46 -0.85
C SER A 125 -13.21 -27.96 -0.64
N ARG A 126 -12.17 -28.80 -0.78
CA ARG A 126 -12.20 -30.14 -0.19
C ARG A 126 -11.55 -30.02 1.19
N PRO A 127 -12.32 -30.01 2.28
CA PRO A 127 -11.72 -30.32 3.57
C PRO A 127 -11.29 -31.78 3.46
N GLU A 128 -9.99 -32.01 3.27
CA GLU A 128 -9.45 -33.26 3.78
C GLU A 128 -9.70 -33.21 5.27
N ALA A 129 -10.66 -34.03 5.69
CA ALA A 129 -10.97 -34.31 7.07
C ALA A 129 -9.73 -34.90 7.72
N LEU A 130 -8.81 -34.03 8.14
CA LEU A 130 -8.00 -34.27 9.32
C LEU A 130 -8.86 -33.84 10.50
N THR A 131 -9.84 -34.68 10.79
CA THR A 131 -10.41 -34.83 12.11
C THR A 131 -9.29 -35.26 13.05
N GLU A 132 -8.57 -34.30 13.59
CA GLU A 132 -7.80 -34.47 14.82
C GLU A 132 -8.10 -33.22 15.66
N GLU A 133 -9.02 -33.37 16.61
CA GLU A 133 -8.84 -33.01 18.02
C GLU A 133 -7.89 -31.82 18.31
N TRP A 134 -8.31 -30.59 18.04
CA TRP A 134 -7.61 -29.42 18.61
C TRP A 134 -8.64 -28.44 19.17
N GLU A 135 -8.92 -28.59 20.47
CA GLU A 135 -9.74 -27.69 21.26
C GLU A 135 -8.99 -26.39 21.52
N GLY A 136 -9.43 -25.30 20.89
CA GLY A 136 -8.92 -23.96 21.17
C GLY A 136 -9.10 -23.03 19.98
N ASN A 137 -9.89 -21.97 20.16
CA ASN A 137 -10.14 -20.90 19.18
C ASN A 137 -8.90 -20.02 18.95
N HIS A 138 -7.76 -20.60 18.55
CA HIS A 138 -6.59 -19.84 18.12
C HIS A 138 -6.46 -19.88 16.59
N PRO A 139 -6.16 -18.74 15.94
CA PRO A 139 -6.10 -18.67 14.48
C PRO A 139 -4.89 -19.38 13.84
N TRP A 140 -4.00 -19.97 14.65
CA TRP A 140 -2.78 -20.62 14.19
C TRP A 140 -2.61 -21.97 14.89
N LYS A 141 -2.25 -22.98 14.10
CA LYS A 141 -1.91 -24.32 14.59
C LYS A 141 -0.53 -24.29 15.28
N PRO A 142 -0.36 -24.87 16.48
CA PRO A 142 0.96 -25.02 17.10
C PRO A 142 1.92 -25.81 16.19
N TRP A 143 3.18 -25.38 16.15
CA TRP A 143 4.21 -25.99 15.33
C TRP A 143 4.55 -27.38 15.86
N ASP A 144 4.39 -28.40 15.02
CA ASP A 144 4.67 -29.80 15.33
C ASP A 144 5.94 -30.23 14.60
N ARG A 145 6.98 -30.57 15.36
CA ARG A 145 8.29 -30.91 14.80
C ARG A 145 8.23 -32.11 13.84
N GLU A 146 7.41 -33.12 14.07
CA GLU A 146 7.44 -34.31 13.18
C GLU A 146 6.66 -34.05 11.87
N LYS A 147 5.58 -33.28 11.94
CA LYS A 147 4.74 -32.94 10.78
C LYS A 147 5.33 -31.77 9.97
N ASP A 148 5.86 -30.76 10.65
CA ASP A 148 6.27 -29.49 10.05
C ASP A 148 7.79 -29.42 9.74
N LEU A 149 8.61 -30.38 10.21
CA LEU A 149 10.04 -30.50 9.88
C LEU A 149 10.31 -31.41 8.66
N THR A 150 9.36 -31.53 7.74
CA THR A 150 9.60 -32.22 6.45
C THR A 150 10.32 -31.33 5.43
N ALA A 151 10.67 -30.10 5.81
CA ALA A 151 11.59 -29.24 5.06
C ALA A 151 13.06 -29.67 5.21
N GLY A 152 13.36 -30.95 4.96
CA GLY A 152 14.71 -31.40 4.66
C GLY A 152 15.19 -30.78 3.34
N ARG A 153 16.51 -30.62 3.16
CA ARG A 153 17.10 -30.01 1.96
C ARG A 153 16.52 -30.64 0.69
N GLN A 154 15.92 -29.83 -0.17
CA GLN A 154 15.56 -30.27 -1.51
C GLN A 154 16.85 -30.66 -2.23
N SER A 155 16.97 -31.94 -2.61
CA SER A 155 18.07 -32.42 -3.44
C SER A 155 17.91 -31.82 -4.84
N VAL A 156 18.50 -30.66 -5.07
CA VAL A 156 18.57 -30.06 -6.40
C VAL A 156 19.58 -30.85 -7.22
N LYS A 157 19.14 -31.45 -8.33
CA LYS A 157 20.02 -32.09 -9.30
C LYS A 157 20.73 -31.00 -10.10
N LEU A 158 22.00 -30.78 -9.81
CA LEU A 158 22.84 -29.83 -10.54
C LEU A 158 23.39 -30.50 -11.82
N ASP A 159 22.53 -30.70 -12.82
CA ASP A 159 22.95 -31.19 -14.13
C ASP A 159 23.63 -30.06 -14.93
N ALA A 160 24.87 -30.29 -15.36
CA ALA A 160 25.66 -29.30 -16.11
C ALA A 160 25.00 -28.89 -17.43
N GLU A 161 24.28 -29.80 -18.09
CA GLU A 161 23.55 -29.52 -19.34
C GLU A 161 22.39 -28.54 -19.12
N ASN A 162 21.65 -28.66 -18.01
CA ASN A 162 20.58 -27.73 -17.64
C ASN A 162 21.13 -26.33 -17.30
N MET A 163 22.32 -26.28 -16.69
CA MET A 163 23.00 -25.01 -16.38
C MET A 163 23.51 -24.31 -17.65
N ALA A 164 23.93 -25.06 -18.67
CA ALA A 164 24.48 -24.51 -19.91
C ALA A 164 23.42 -24.03 -20.90
N GLN A 165 22.19 -24.56 -20.83
CA GLN A 165 21.13 -24.31 -21.83
C GLN A 165 20.68 -22.83 -21.93
N GLY A 166 21.00 -21.99 -20.94
CA GLY A 166 20.70 -20.54 -20.95
C GLY A 166 21.91 -19.63 -21.21
N LEU A 167 23.15 -20.15 -21.16
CA LEU A 167 24.36 -19.32 -21.20
C LEU A 167 24.82 -19.03 -22.64
N SER A 168 24.61 -19.95 -23.58
CA SER A 168 25.07 -19.78 -24.96
C SER A 168 24.26 -18.75 -25.76
N SER A 169 22.99 -18.53 -25.42
CA SER A 169 22.11 -17.63 -26.18
C SER A 169 22.43 -16.14 -25.99
N ARG A 170 22.98 -15.74 -24.85
CA ARG A 170 23.23 -14.32 -24.53
C ARG A 170 24.71 -13.92 -24.54
N PHE A 171 25.61 -14.89 -24.46
CA PHE A 171 27.05 -14.66 -24.42
C PHE A 171 27.79 -15.20 -25.65
N SER A 172 27.10 -15.61 -26.71
CA SER A 172 27.70 -15.86 -28.02
C SER A 172 28.14 -14.52 -28.64
N SER A 173 29.24 -13.98 -28.14
CA SER A 173 29.89 -12.76 -28.61
C SER A 173 30.26 -12.91 -30.09
N GLY A 174 29.55 -12.21 -30.97
CA GLY A 174 29.93 -12.06 -32.37
C GLY A 174 31.30 -11.38 -32.48
N SER A 175 32.16 -11.93 -33.33
CA SER A 175 33.49 -11.41 -33.63
C SER A 175 33.40 -10.05 -34.35
N TYR A 176 33.44 -8.95 -33.59
CA TYR A 176 33.49 -7.61 -34.18
C TYR A 176 34.95 -7.14 -34.27
N GLN A 177 35.56 -7.25 -35.45
CA GLN A 177 36.87 -6.67 -35.74
C GLN A 177 36.70 -5.16 -35.97
N ARG A 178 37.23 -4.34 -35.05
CA ARG A 178 37.31 -2.88 -35.21
C ARG A 178 38.65 -2.55 -35.83
N ASN A 179 38.65 -2.17 -37.11
CA ASN A 179 39.80 -1.57 -37.75
C ASN A 179 39.76 -0.06 -37.47
N PHE A 180 40.79 0.46 -36.81
CA PHE A 180 40.99 1.91 -36.67
C PHE A 180 41.83 2.40 -37.85
N LEU A 181 41.43 3.55 -38.41
CA LEU A 181 42.13 4.27 -39.46
C LEU A 181 43.41 4.93 -38.91
#